data_AF-A0A2T1CJX3-F1
#
_entry.id   AF-A0A2T1CJX3-F1
#
_cell.length_a   1.000
_cell.length_b   1.000
_cell.length_c   1.000
_cell.angle_alpha   90.00
_cell.angle_beta   90.00
_cell.angle_gamma   90.00
#
_symmetry.space_group_name_H-M   'P 1'
#
loop_
_entity.id
_entity.type
_entity.pdbx_description
1 polymer ?
#
loop_
_entity_poly.entity_id
_entity_poly.type
_entity_poly.pdbx_seq_one_letter_code
_entity_poly.pdbx_strand_id
1 'polypeptide(L)'
;MNHHHKANRIRFHPRWVIAGACTTTLVLFSPMFQTAISSASTSLDEPTQQAMIDAINDEYQARALYTAVINKFGTVRPFSNIVTAEDRHAMLWNDLFTRYGLPIPEDKFAGAVEAPETLEAACQMGVTAEIANVEMYDRFLTFVKEPDLRAAFTQLHYVSQENHLPAFQRCLDRQATGGGNRRNSVR
;
A
#
# COMPACT_ATOMS: atom_id res chain seq x y z
N MET A 1 42.59 12.24 -40.84
CA MET A 1 42.78 11.26 -41.93
C MET A 1 41.52 10.44 -42.10
N ASN A 2 40.96 10.49 -43.31
CA ASN A 2 40.20 9.47 -44.08
C ASN A 2 39.10 8.68 -43.37
N HIS A 3 37.83 8.95 -43.68
CA HIS A 3 37.03 8.42 -44.81
C HIS A 3 36.56 6.98 -44.52
N HIS A 4 35.27 6.61 -44.59
CA HIS A 4 34.41 6.72 -45.78
C HIS A 4 32.91 6.59 -45.44
N HIS A 5 32.12 7.44 -46.11
CA HIS A 5 30.72 7.20 -46.48
C HIS A 5 30.56 6.00 -47.43
N LYS A 6 29.37 5.36 -47.39
CA LYS A 6 28.46 5.02 -48.52
C LYS A 6 27.38 4.04 -47.98
N ALA A 7 26.12 4.40 -47.81
CA ALA A 7 25.06 4.57 -48.83
C ALA A 7 24.90 3.36 -49.78
N ASN A 8 23.77 2.65 -49.70
CA ASN A 8 23.09 2.24 -50.93
C ASN A 8 21.58 2.02 -50.71
N ARG A 9 20.77 2.87 -51.35
CA ARG A 9 19.35 2.63 -51.64
C ARG A 9 19.28 1.77 -52.90
N ILE A 10 18.41 0.77 -52.91
CA ILE A 10 17.96 0.18 -54.16
C ILE A 10 16.43 0.14 -54.16
N ARG A 11 15.85 0.99 -55.01
CA ARG A 11 14.48 0.88 -55.51
C ARG A 11 14.51 -0.08 -56.69
N PHE A 12 13.57 -1.02 -56.75
CA PHE A 12 13.10 -1.60 -58.01
C PHE A 12 11.57 -1.79 -57.93
N HIS A 13 10.87 -1.11 -58.82
CA HIS A 13 9.55 -1.51 -59.30
C HIS A 13 9.76 -2.24 -60.63
N PRO A 14 8.96 -3.26 -60.95
CA PRO A 14 8.01 -3.03 -62.03
C PRO A 14 6.63 -3.66 -61.83
N ARG A 15 5.70 -3.05 -62.58
CA ARG A 15 4.26 -3.27 -62.66
C ARG A 15 3.94 -4.67 -63.20
N TRP A 16 2.92 -5.30 -62.63
CA TRP A 16 2.10 -6.29 -63.32
C TRP A 16 0.63 -5.87 -63.22
N VAL A 17 0.04 -5.66 -64.39
CA VAL A 17 -1.40 -5.52 -64.61
C VAL A 17 -1.91 -6.93 -64.86
N ILE A 18 -2.85 -7.42 -64.04
CA ILE A 18 -3.74 -8.51 -64.44
C ILE A 18 -5.14 -8.15 -63.95
N ALA A 19 -6.01 -7.95 -64.93
CA ALA A 19 -7.46 -7.89 -64.79
C ALA A 19 -8.02 -9.27 -64.42
N GLY A 20 -9.08 -9.33 -63.64
CA GLY A 20 -9.92 -10.52 -63.64
C GLY A 20 -10.71 -10.78 -62.36
N ALA A 21 -12.03 -10.83 -62.56
CA ALA A 21 -13.01 -11.58 -61.77
C ALA A 21 -13.35 -11.07 -60.36
N CYS A 22 -14.39 -10.23 -60.36
CA CYS A 22 -15.35 -10.13 -59.27
C CYS A 22 -15.96 -11.52 -59.02
N THR A 23 -15.54 -12.18 -57.95
CA THR A 23 -16.28 -13.30 -57.36
C THR A 23 -16.64 -12.91 -55.94
N THR A 24 -17.90 -12.51 -55.74
CA THR A 24 -18.51 -12.30 -54.44
C THR A 24 -18.61 -13.65 -53.73
N THR A 25 -17.59 -14.04 -52.99
CA THR A 25 -17.71 -15.06 -51.97
C THR A 25 -18.37 -14.43 -50.75
N LEU A 26 -19.61 -14.83 -50.52
CA LEU A 26 -20.37 -14.52 -49.32
C LEU A 26 -19.62 -15.15 -48.13
N VAL A 27 -18.77 -14.37 -47.46
CA VAL A 27 -18.17 -14.80 -46.20
C VAL A 27 -19.29 -14.73 -45.17
N LEU A 28 -19.84 -15.88 -44.81
CA LEU A 28 -20.77 -15.99 -43.69
C LEU A 28 -20.00 -15.55 -42.44
N PHE A 29 -20.20 -14.29 -42.06
CA PHE A 29 -19.70 -13.71 -40.83
C PHE A 29 -20.43 -14.42 -39.69
N SER A 30 -19.87 -15.52 -39.20
CA SER A 30 -20.29 -16.08 -37.93
C SER A 30 -20.17 -14.97 -36.89
N PRO A 31 -21.24 -14.59 -36.18
CA PRO A 31 -21.07 -13.68 -35.07
C PRO A 31 -20.23 -14.44 -34.05
N MET A 32 -18.99 -13.97 -33.84
CA MET A 32 -18.30 -14.31 -32.60
C MET A 32 -19.26 -13.88 -31.50
N PHE A 33 -19.85 -14.85 -30.81
CA PHE A 33 -20.50 -14.61 -29.54
C PHE A 33 -19.42 -14.08 -28.61
N GLN A 34 -19.31 -12.75 -28.56
CA GLN A 34 -18.56 -12.07 -27.53
C GLN A 34 -19.34 -12.33 -26.25
N THR A 35 -19.01 -13.41 -25.55
CA THR A 35 -19.37 -13.52 -24.13
C THR A 35 -18.69 -12.36 -23.44
N ALA A 36 -19.44 -11.28 -23.23
CA ALA A 36 -19.10 -10.31 -22.22
C ALA A 36 -19.02 -11.10 -20.92
N ILE A 37 -17.80 -11.29 -20.42
CA ILE A 37 -17.60 -11.74 -19.05
C ILE A 37 -18.14 -10.58 -18.22
N SER A 38 -19.40 -10.67 -17.82
CA SER A 38 -19.92 -9.84 -16.74
C SER A 38 -19.12 -10.22 -15.51
N SER A 39 -18.06 -9.46 -15.24
CA SER A 39 -17.52 -9.36 -13.89
C SER A 39 -18.64 -8.81 -13.04
N ALA A 40 -19.41 -9.71 -12.41
CA ALA A 40 -20.29 -9.31 -11.34
C ALA A 40 -19.37 -8.76 -10.24
N SER A 41 -19.28 -7.43 -10.14
CA SER A 41 -18.78 -6.80 -8.93
C SER A 41 -19.80 -7.14 -7.86
N THR A 42 -19.57 -8.22 -7.11
CA THR A 42 -20.32 -8.43 -5.87
C THR A 42 -20.00 -7.20 -5.02
N SER A 43 -20.98 -6.32 -4.82
CA SER A 43 -20.79 -5.17 -3.95
C SER A 43 -20.40 -5.70 -2.57
N LEU A 44 -19.28 -5.24 -2.03
CA LEU A 44 -18.86 -5.58 -0.68
C LEU A 44 -19.97 -5.23 0.30
N ASP A 45 -20.20 -6.07 1.31
CA ASP A 45 -21.13 -5.72 2.38
C ASP A 45 -20.62 -4.50 3.17
N GLU A 46 -21.55 -3.70 3.72
CA GLU A 46 -21.20 -2.45 4.42
C GLU A 46 -20.18 -2.66 5.55
N PRO A 47 -20.27 -3.72 6.39
CA PRO A 47 -19.24 -3.99 7.40
C PRO A 47 -17.85 -4.19 6.81
N THR A 48 -17.73 -4.89 5.69
CA THR A 48 -16.43 -5.11 5.02
C THR A 48 -15.88 -3.83 4.42
N GLN A 49 -16.72 -2.98 3.83
CA GLN A 49 -16.30 -1.66 3.36
C GLN A 49 -15.79 -0.79 4.52
N GLN A 50 -16.50 -0.80 5.66
CA GLN A 50 -16.07 -0.06 6.84
C GLN A 50 -14.74 -0.58 7.39
N ALA A 51 -14.53 -1.91 7.40
CA ALA A 51 -13.25 -2.50 7.81
C ALA A 51 -12.07 -2.01 6.95
N MET A 52 -12.26 -1.87 5.63
CA MET A 52 -11.25 -1.31 4.75
C MET A 52 -10.96 0.17 5.07
N ILE A 53 -12.01 0.95 5.35
CA ILE A 53 -11.89 2.38 5.71
C ILE A 53 -11.15 2.54 7.03
N ASP A 54 -11.51 1.74 8.03
CA ASP A 54 -10.86 1.77 9.34
C ASP A 54 -9.39 1.36 9.22
N ALA A 55 -9.08 0.31 8.46
CA ALA A 55 -7.71 -0.16 8.28
C ALA A 55 -6.81 0.89 7.61
N ILE A 56 -7.22 1.51 6.51
CA ILE A 56 -6.38 2.54 5.85
C ILE A 56 -6.22 3.79 6.71
N ASN A 57 -7.25 4.19 7.47
CA ASN A 57 -7.14 5.32 8.39
C ASN A 57 -6.18 5.02 9.54
N ASP A 58 -6.12 3.78 10.02
CA ASP A 58 -5.14 3.37 11.02
C ASP A 58 -3.70 3.46 10.48
N GLU A 59 -3.46 3.01 9.24
CA GLU A 59 -2.14 3.17 8.58
C GLU A 59 -1.76 4.66 8.42
N TYR A 60 -2.72 5.51 8.04
CA TYR A 60 -2.48 6.96 7.95
C TYR A 60 -2.16 7.58 9.31
N GLN A 61 -2.90 7.22 10.35
CA GLN A 61 -2.68 7.73 11.70
C GLN A 61 -1.31 7.28 12.24
N ALA A 62 -0.94 6.01 12.06
CA ALA A 62 0.37 5.48 12.46
C ALA A 62 1.51 6.19 11.71
N ARG A 63 1.41 6.29 10.38
CA ARG A 63 2.38 7.02 9.54
C ARG A 63 2.55 8.47 9.98
N ALA A 64 1.45 9.16 10.28
CA ALA A 64 1.47 10.55 10.74
C ALA A 64 2.14 10.69 12.11
N LEU A 65 1.79 9.83 13.08
CA LEU A 65 2.42 9.82 14.40
C LEU A 65 3.93 9.56 14.31
N TYR A 66 4.34 8.55 13.54
CA TYR A 66 5.76 8.20 13.44
C TYR A 66 6.55 9.27 12.70
N THR A 67 5.95 9.89 11.69
CA THR A 67 6.54 11.07 11.03
C THR A 67 6.72 12.22 12.01
N ALA A 68 5.71 12.52 12.84
CA ALA A 68 5.81 13.58 13.84
C ALA A 68 6.93 13.29 14.86
N VAL A 69 7.05 12.04 15.32
CA VAL A 69 8.11 11.61 16.23
C VAL A 69 9.49 11.75 15.58
N ILE A 70 9.64 11.36 14.33
CA ILE A 70 10.91 11.52 13.58
C ILE A 70 11.25 13.00 13.43
N ASN A 71 10.27 13.86 13.15
CA ASN A 71 10.48 15.29 13.04
C ASN A 71 10.93 15.92 14.38
N LYS A 72 10.37 15.47 15.51
CA LYS A 72 10.70 16.01 16.85
C LYS A 72 12.02 15.46 17.41
N PHE A 73 12.27 14.16 17.26
CA PHE A 73 13.38 13.46 17.93
C PHE A 73 14.51 13.01 16.98
N GLY A 74 14.36 13.26 15.67
CA GLY A 74 15.29 12.83 14.63
C GLY A 74 15.05 11.39 14.19
N THR A 75 15.98 10.84 13.41
CA THR A 75 15.90 9.47 12.85
C THR A 75 16.12 8.40 13.94
N VAL A 76 15.09 8.17 14.76
CA VAL A 76 15.12 7.24 15.88
C VAL A 76 14.39 5.93 15.57
N ARG A 77 14.97 4.81 15.99
CA ARG A 77 14.34 3.48 15.84
C ARG A 77 13.32 3.22 16.98
N PRO A 78 12.19 2.55 16.69
CA PRO A 78 11.87 1.89 15.43
C PRO A 78 11.13 2.78 14.42
N PHE A 79 10.72 3.99 14.82
CA PHE A 79 9.92 4.92 14.00
C PHE A 79 10.45 5.10 12.57
N SER A 80 11.76 5.34 12.40
CA SER A 80 12.35 5.55 11.08
C SER A 80 12.22 4.36 10.12
N ASN A 81 12.13 3.14 10.63
CA ASN A 81 11.93 1.95 9.81
C ASN A 81 10.44 1.69 9.57
N ILE A 82 9.63 1.82 10.63
CA ILE A 82 8.22 1.46 10.61
C ILE A 82 7.40 2.46 9.78
N VAL A 83 7.75 3.75 9.77
CA VAL A 83 7.05 4.75 8.93
C VAL A 83 7.06 4.39 7.44
N THR A 84 8.11 3.71 6.96
CA THR A 84 8.19 3.23 5.58
C THR A 84 7.34 1.98 5.35
N ALA A 85 7.11 1.17 6.39
CA ALA A 85 6.17 0.06 6.33
C ALA A 85 4.73 0.58 6.25
N GLU A 86 4.35 1.56 7.06
CA GLU A 86 2.99 2.13 7.04
C GLU A 86 2.65 2.79 5.71
N ASP A 87 3.63 3.44 5.06
CA ASP A 87 3.43 3.95 3.70
C ASP A 87 3.09 2.82 2.70
N ARG A 88 3.71 1.66 2.83
CA ARG A 88 3.42 0.49 1.99
C ARG A 88 2.10 -0.16 2.35
N HIS A 89 1.72 -0.18 3.63
CA HIS A 89 0.42 -0.68 4.06
C HIS A 89 -0.71 0.20 3.51
N ALA A 90 -0.56 1.53 3.58
CA ALA A 90 -1.49 2.46 2.95
C ALA A 90 -1.60 2.26 1.43
N MET A 91 -0.48 2.01 0.73
CA MET A 91 -0.50 1.67 -0.71
C MET A 91 -1.23 0.36 -0.99
N LEU A 92 -1.03 -0.68 -0.17
CA LEU A 92 -1.76 -1.94 -0.27
C LEU A 92 -3.28 -1.71 -0.17
N TRP A 93 -3.71 -0.87 0.76
CA TRP A 93 -5.12 -0.50 0.88
C TRP A 93 -5.62 0.27 -0.34
N ASN A 94 -4.89 1.29 -0.82
CA ASN A 94 -5.27 2.03 -2.04
C ASN A 94 -5.53 1.10 -3.24
N ASP A 95 -4.69 0.08 -3.42
CA ASP A 95 -4.84 -0.92 -4.48
C ASP A 95 -6.09 -1.79 -4.28
N LEU A 96 -6.44 -2.14 -3.03
CA LEU A 96 -7.67 -2.87 -2.71
C LEU A 96 -8.91 -2.01 -2.92
N PHE A 97 -8.93 -0.76 -2.44
CA PHE A 97 -10.02 0.19 -2.70
C PHE A 97 -10.28 0.34 -4.20
N THR A 98 -9.21 0.50 -4.98
CA THR A 98 -9.30 0.60 -6.45
C THR A 98 -9.88 -0.67 -7.08
N ARG A 99 -9.43 -1.86 -6.66
CA ARG A 99 -9.95 -3.15 -7.18
C ARG A 99 -11.44 -3.35 -6.88
N TYR A 100 -11.90 -2.90 -5.72
CA TYR A 100 -13.30 -2.99 -5.32
C TYR A 100 -14.17 -1.82 -5.82
N GLY A 101 -13.58 -0.85 -6.53
CA GLY A 101 -14.30 0.31 -7.07
C GLY A 101 -14.81 1.26 -5.98
N LEU A 102 -14.17 1.29 -4.82
CA LEU A 102 -14.53 2.12 -3.67
C LEU A 102 -13.73 3.43 -3.68
N PRO A 103 -14.31 4.53 -3.18
CA PRO A 103 -13.56 5.77 -2.97
C PRO A 103 -12.49 5.57 -1.90
N ILE A 104 -11.27 6.01 -2.19
CA ILE A 104 -10.17 5.99 -1.23
C ILE A 104 -10.38 7.13 -0.22
N PRO A 105 -10.38 6.86 1.10
CA PRO A 105 -10.43 7.91 2.12
C PRO A 105 -9.25 8.89 1.98
N GLU A 106 -9.53 10.18 2.15
CA GLU A 106 -8.48 11.20 2.23
C GLU A 106 -7.66 11.03 3.50
N ASP A 107 -6.32 11.13 3.40
CA ASP A 107 -5.44 11.18 4.57
C ASP A 107 -5.57 12.53 5.28
N LYS A 108 -6.33 12.55 6.36
CA LYS A 108 -6.56 13.72 7.21
C LYS A 108 -5.54 13.86 8.35
N PHE A 109 -4.66 12.88 8.51
CA PHE A 109 -3.73 12.80 9.65
C PHE A 109 -2.36 13.40 9.31
N ALA A 110 -1.96 13.35 8.04
CA ALA A 110 -0.71 13.93 7.56
C ALA A 110 -0.54 15.40 8.00
N GLY A 111 0.47 15.66 8.84
CA GLY A 111 0.75 17.00 9.37
C GLY A 111 -0.20 17.49 10.46
N ALA A 112 -1.22 16.72 10.84
CA ALA A 112 -2.19 17.07 11.87
C ALA A 112 -1.95 16.37 13.22
N VAL A 113 -1.04 15.39 13.27
CA VAL A 113 -0.67 14.66 14.50
C VAL A 113 0.59 15.28 15.12
N GLU A 114 0.53 15.56 16.42
CA GLU A 114 1.67 16.03 17.20
C GLU A 114 2.39 14.88 17.90
N ALA A 115 3.72 14.95 17.96
CA ALA A 115 4.52 13.99 18.72
C ALA A 115 4.45 14.27 20.23
N PRO A 116 4.43 13.24 21.08
CA PRO A 116 4.43 13.42 22.52
C PRO A 116 5.74 14.07 23.02
N GLU A 117 5.77 14.47 24.28
CA GLU A 117 6.91 15.21 24.86
C GLU A 117 8.19 14.40 25.02
N THR A 118 8.09 13.09 25.17
CA THR A 118 9.25 12.23 25.37
C THR A 118 9.25 11.07 24.39
N LEU A 119 10.47 10.60 24.07
CA LEU A 119 10.64 9.40 23.26
C LEU A 119 10.06 8.15 23.96
N GLU A 120 10.07 8.12 25.30
CA GLU A 120 9.42 7.07 26.09
C GLU A 120 7.91 7.04 25.85
N ALA A 121 7.24 8.20 25.93
CA ALA A 121 5.82 8.32 25.63
C ALA A 121 5.52 7.94 24.17
N ALA A 122 6.39 8.32 23.22
CA ALA A 122 6.25 7.89 21.84
C ALA A 122 6.37 6.37 21.68
N CYS A 123 7.36 5.71 22.32
CA CYS A 123 7.50 4.26 22.28
C CYS A 123 6.26 3.58 22.88
N GLN A 124 5.73 4.10 24.00
CA GLN A 124 4.52 3.58 24.65
C GLN A 124 3.29 3.73 23.76
N MET A 125 3.10 4.89 23.11
CA MET A 125 2.03 5.08 22.13
C MET A 125 2.14 4.10 20.97
N GLY A 126 3.36 3.83 20.48
CA GLY A 126 3.60 2.78 19.48
C GLY A 126 3.14 1.41 19.96
N VAL A 127 3.53 0.98 21.17
CA VAL A 127 3.05 -0.29 21.76
C VAL A 127 1.52 -0.35 21.81
N THR A 128 0.87 0.72 22.29
CA THR A 128 -0.58 0.77 22.39
C THR A 128 -1.25 0.73 21.01
N ALA A 129 -0.71 1.44 20.02
CA ALA A 129 -1.22 1.45 18.65
C ALA A 129 -1.17 0.05 18.03
N GLU A 130 -0.03 -0.66 18.16
CA GLU A 130 0.11 -2.00 17.56
C GLU A 130 -0.80 -3.04 18.24
N ILE A 131 -1.01 -2.95 19.56
CA ILE A 131 -2.00 -3.81 20.23
C ILE A 131 -3.41 -3.54 19.69
N ALA A 132 -3.80 -2.27 19.56
CA ALA A 132 -5.09 -1.91 19.02
C ALA A 132 -5.27 -2.34 17.55
N ASN A 133 -4.19 -2.29 16.75
CA ASN A 133 -4.18 -2.73 15.36
C ASN A 133 -4.39 -4.25 15.24
N VAL A 134 -3.69 -5.05 16.06
CA VAL A 134 -3.90 -6.50 16.16
C VAL A 134 -5.36 -6.81 16.52
N GLU A 135 -5.89 -6.18 17.58
CA GLU A 135 -7.29 -6.37 18.01
C GLU A 135 -8.30 -5.94 16.93
N MET A 136 -7.99 -4.90 16.16
CA MET A 136 -8.81 -4.45 15.05
C MET A 136 -8.89 -5.51 13.96
N TYR A 137 -7.75 -6.03 13.52
CA TYR A 137 -7.71 -7.07 12.49
C TYR A 137 -8.33 -8.39 12.94
N ASP A 138 -8.17 -8.77 14.22
CA ASP A 138 -8.89 -9.92 14.82
C ASP A 138 -10.40 -9.78 14.64
N ARG A 139 -10.97 -8.60 14.94
CA ARG A 139 -12.40 -8.34 14.75
C ARG A 139 -12.79 -8.44 13.29
N PHE A 140 -12.04 -7.83 12.38
CA PHE A 140 -12.37 -7.83 10.95
C PHE A 140 -12.35 -9.25 10.35
N LEU A 141 -11.39 -10.08 10.76
CA LEU A 141 -11.27 -11.45 10.28
C LEU A 141 -12.45 -12.36 10.66
N THR A 142 -13.31 -11.93 11.59
CA THR A 142 -14.55 -12.66 11.96
C THR A 142 -15.67 -12.55 10.93
N PHE A 143 -15.70 -11.50 10.11
CA PHE A 143 -16.81 -11.24 9.19
C PHE A 143 -16.41 -11.05 7.72
N VAL A 144 -15.15 -10.67 7.43
CA VAL A 144 -14.67 -10.50 6.05
C VAL A 144 -14.57 -11.86 5.34
N LYS A 145 -15.13 -11.96 4.13
CA LYS A 145 -15.26 -13.22 3.38
C LYS A 145 -14.33 -13.28 2.18
N GLU A 146 -13.95 -12.14 1.64
CA GLU A 146 -13.24 -11.97 0.40
C GLU A 146 -11.78 -12.44 0.55
N PRO A 147 -11.32 -13.40 -0.26
CA PRO A 147 -10.01 -14.02 -0.04
C PRO A 147 -8.82 -13.06 -0.05
N ASP A 148 -8.83 -12.05 -0.91
CA ASP A 148 -7.75 -11.07 -1.03
C ASP A 148 -7.75 -10.07 0.15
N LEU A 149 -8.93 -9.65 0.60
CA LEU A 149 -9.07 -8.83 1.81
C LEU A 149 -8.64 -9.62 3.04
N ARG A 150 -9.09 -10.88 3.21
CA ARG A 150 -8.64 -11.75 4.31
C ARG A 150 -7.13 -11.94 4.32
N ALA A 151 -6.51 -12.07 3.15
CA ALA A 151 -5.06 -12.17 3.02
C ALA A 151 -4.36 -10.87 3.47
N ALA A 152 -4.86 -9.70 3.05
CA ALA A 152 -4.33 -8.41 3.47
C ALA A 152 -4.47 -8.20 4.99
N PHE A 153 -5.67 -8.41 5.54
CA PHE A 153 -5.94 -8.31 6.98
C PHE A 153 -5.05 -9.24 7.80
N THR A 154 -4.88 -10.49 7.36
CA THR A 154 -4.02 -11.47 8.04
C THR A 154 -2.55 -11.07 7.97
N GLN A 155 -2.09 -10.57 6.82
CA GLN A 155 -0.72 -10.13 6.63
C GLN A 155 -0.39 -8.92 7.53
N LEU A 156 -1.26 -7.91 7.56
CA LEU A 156 -1.03 -6.71 8.37
C LEU A 156 -1.16 -6.98 9.87
N HIS A 157 -2.11 -7.82 10.27
CA HIS A 157 -2.15 -8.39 11.62
C HIS A 157 -0.81 -9.03 12.02
N TYR A 158 -0.30 -9.94 11.18
CA TYR A 158 0.99 -10.60 11.44
C TYR A 158 2.14 -9.60 11.54
N VAL A 159 2.18 -8.59 10.67
CA VAL A 159 3.23 -7.57 10.70
C VAL A 159 3.15 -6.75 11.99
N SER A 160 1.96 -6.32 12.40
CA SER A 160 1.77 -5.59 13.65
C SER A 160 2.21 -6.44 14.85
N GLN A 161 1.70 -7.67 14.96
CA GLN A 161 1.95 -8.56 16.09
C GLN A 161 3.41 -9.02 16.19
N GLU A 162 4.01 -9.47 15.09
CA GLU A 162 5.29 -10.17 15.13
C GLU A 162 6.48 -9.26 14.85
N ASN A 163 6.25 -8.10 14.22
CA ASN A 163 7.32 -7.18 13.84
C ASN A 163 7.25 -5.84 14.59
N HIS A 164 6.14 -5.10 14.44
CA HIS A 164 6.07 -3.74 14.95
C HIS A 164 5.95 -3.70 16.47
N LEU A 165 5.02 -4.47 17.05
CA LEU A 165 4.80 -4.51 18.49
C LEU A 165 6.09 -4.87 19.26
N PRO A 166 6.83 -5.94 18.93
CA PRO A 166 8.10 -6.22 19.59
C PRO A 166 9.14 -5.13 19.38
N ALA A 167 9.13 -4.43 18.25
CA ALA A 167 10.06 -3.32 18.01
C ALA A 167 9.77 -2.12 18.91
N PHE A 168 8.49 -1.78 19.14
CA PHE A 168 8.07 -0.74 20.07
C PHE A 168 8.24 -1.16 21.54
N GLN A 169 8.01 -2.42 21.91
CA GLN A 169 8.33 -2.92 23.25
C GLN A 169 9.81 -2.74 23.55
N ARG A 170 10.70 -3.16 22.64
CA ARG A 170 12.15 -2.93 22.78
C ARG A 170 12.51 -1.43 22.80
N CYS A 171 11.74 -0.58 22.11
CA CYS A 171 11.90 0.88 22.16
C CYS A 171 11.69 1.39 23.58
N LEU A 172 10.57 1.00 24.18
CA LEU A 172 10.16 1.39 25.52
C LEU A 172 11.16 0.90 26.58
N ASP A 173 11.57 -0.36 26.50
CA ASP A 173 12.55 -0.95 27.42
C ASP A 173 13.90 -0.19 27.41
N ARG A 174 14.34 0.26 26.23
CA ARG A 174 15.56 1.08 26.10
C ARG A 174 15.41 2.46 26.75
N GLN A 175 14.22 3.05 26.73
CA GLN A 175 13.98 4.32 27.41
C GLN A 175 13.98 4.17 28.93
N ALA A 176 13.34 3.10 29.44
CA ALA A 176 13.32 2.79 30.87
C ALA A 176 14.73 2.52 31.43
N THR A 177 15.56 1.78 30.69
CA THR A 177 16.93 1.43 31.11
C THR A 177 17.95 2.56 30.87
N GLY A 178 17.76 3.39 29.83
CA GLY A 178 18.64 4.51 29.50
C GLY A 178 18.34 5.81 30.26
N GLY A 179 17.12 6.00 30.79
CA GLY A 179 16.69 7.18 31.53
C GLY A 179 17.26 7.28 32.96
N GLY A 180 17.74 6.18 33.53
CA GLY A 180 18.28 6.12 34.90
C GLY A 180 19.60 6.86 35.11
N ASN A 181 20.33 7.23 34.06
CA ASN A 181 21.69 7.79 34.17
C ASN A 181 21.80 9.28 33.78
N ARG A 182 20.68 9.99 33.57
CA ARG A 182 20.67 11.41 33.16
C ARG A 182 20.24 12.42 34.25
N ARG A 183 20.14 12.00 35.53
CA ARG A 183 19.79 12.89 36.64
C ARG A 183 20.98 13.42 37.47
N ASN A 184 22.22 13.29 37.02
CA ASN A 184 23.37 13.82 37.75
C ASN A 184 24.34 14.59 36.85
N SER A 185 23.95 15.79 36.42
CA SER A 185 24.87 16.81 35.91
C SER A 185 24.21 18.18 35.95
N VAL A 186 23.99 18.70 37.16
CA VAL A 186 24.07 20.13 37.41
C VAL A 186 25.16 20.31 38.45
N ARG A 187 26.35 20.68 37.99
CA ARG A 187 27.38 21.36 38.78
C ARG A 187 27.48 22.77 38.22
#